data_AF-A0A8T4RG07-F1
#
_entry.id   AF-A0A8T4RG07-F1
#
_cell.length_a   1.000
_cell.length_b   1.000
_cell.length_c   1.000
_cell.angle_alpha   90.00
_cell.angle_beta   90.00
_cell.angle_gamma   90.00
#
_symmetry.space_group_name_H-M   'P 1'
#
loop_
_entity.id
_entity.type
_entity.pdbx_description
1 polymer ?
#
loop_
_entity_poly.entity_id
_entity_poly.type
_entity_poly.pdbx_seq_one_letter_code
_entity_poly.pdbx_strand_id
1 'polypeptide(L)'
;MCRMLIAVGNVNINKLLDGIILMASDQNSRHELNKEKGKGSWSHADGWGIAYRNSADKWVIEKSTMAIYEDPKVDSFRNIKTNIAILHARKKIGSKTSLPNTHPFIAEKEGVGSCVFCHNGFIEDEIKYSSKFTPQGKTDSEKLFYSILTDLKRDDAVQAIQTNFKRYHKLRGTNVILSTPHRSFVAVRKNLFPQYYQMQIGRTTDQVIISSEVLPTVPGALWEPIEQGEIVTINHDDLSVTKNRIK
;
A
#
# COMPACT_ATOMS: atom_id res chain seq x y z
N MET A 1 10.71 -0.57 -6.67
CA MET A 1 9.92 -1.29 -5.65
C MET A 1 9.69 -0.38 -4.47
N CYS A 2 8.44 -0.14 -4.10
CA CYS A 2 8.01 0.95 -3.24
C CYS A 2 8.08 0.63 -1.74
N ARG A 3 7.79 1.63 -0.91
CA ARG A 3 7.41 1.47 0.50
C ARG A 3 5.98 1.95 0.67
N MET A 4 5.20 1.21 1.43
CA MET A 4 3.78 1.51 1.64
C MET A 4 3.33 1.07 3.02
N LEU A 5 2.33 1.76 3.54
CA LEU A 5 1.66 1.42 4.79
C LEU A 5 0.18 1.81 4.74
N ILE A 6 -0.60 1.16 5.60
CA ILE A 6 -1.98 1.50 5.92
C ILE A 6 -2.15 1.47 7.43
N ALA A 7 -2.97 2.38 7.97
CA ALA A 7 -3.41 2.33 9.34
C ALA A 7 -4.91 2.58 9.45
N VAL A 8 -5.58 1.87 10.37
CA VAL A 8 -7.02 1.93 10.63
C VAL A 8 -7.25 2.04 12.14
N GLY A 9 -8.20 2.87 12.57
CA GLY A 9 -8.51 3.14 13.98
C GLY A 9 -8.18 4.58 14.38
N ASN A 10 -7.64 4.80 15.57
CA ASN A 10 -7.23 6.12 16.02
C ASN A 10 -5.89 6.54 15.38
N VAL A 11 -5.94 7.06 14.15
CA VAL A 11 -4.73 7.29 13.36
C VAL A 11 -3.95 8.53 13.82
N ASN A 12 -2.73 8.30 14.30
CA ASN A 12 -1.73 9.35 14.48
C ASN A 12 -0.91 9.54 13.19
N ILE A 13 -1.36 10.45 12.32
CA ILE A 13 -0.73 10.67 11.00
C ILE A 13 0.73 11.10 11.08
N ASN A 14 1.13 11.84 12.13
CA ASN A 14 2.50 12.30 12.31
C ASN A 14 3.47 11.14 12.43
N LYS A 15 3.13 10.14 13.25
CA LYS A 15 3.99 8.95 13.41
C LYS A 15 4.12 8.14 12.13
N LEU A 16 3.04 8.08 11.34
CA LEU A 16 3.05 7.39 10.05
C LEU A 16 3.89 8.14 9.00
N LEU A 17 3.78 9.47 8.95
CA LEU A 17 4.59 10.33 8.07
C LEU A 17 6.08 10.19 8.38
N ASP A 18 6.46 10.32 9.64
CA ASP A 18 7.85 10.16 10.07
C ASP A 18 8.36 8.74 9.73
N GLY A 19 7.51 7.72 9.93
CA GLY A 19 7.83 6.33 9.60
C GLY A 19 8.06 6.09 8.11
N ILE A 20 7.17 6.58 7.24
CA ILE A 20 7.35 6.42 5.79
C ILE A 20 8.52 7.26 5.25
N ILE A 21 8.82 8.41 5.84
CA ILE A 21 10.00 9.23 5.51
C ILE A 21 11.29 8.45 5.81
N LEU A 22 11.38 7.80 6.97
CA LEU A 22 12.52 6.95 7.33
C LEU A 22 12.67 5.75 6.38
N MET A 23 11.57 5.09 6.02
CA MET A 23 11.59 3.99 5.05
C MET A 23 11.99 4.46 3.65
N ALA A 24 11.44 5.58 3.19
CA ALA A 24 11.68 6.12 1.85
C ALA A 24 13.12 6.63 1.67
N SER A 25 13.73 7.14 2.73
CA SER A 25 15.15 7.54 2.75
C SER A 25 16.10 6.36 2.98
N ASP A 26 15.57 5.12 3.08
CA ASP A 26 16.33 3.89 3.33
C ASP A 26 17.13 3.92 4.65
N GLN A 27 16.60 4.62 5.68
CA GLN A 27 17.25 4.80 6.98
C GLN A 27 16.69 3.86 8.07
N ASN A 28 15.63 3.12 7.78
CA ASN A 28 14.93 2.32 8.79
C ASN A 28 15.46 0.88 8.91
N SER A 29 15.17 -0.01 7.98
CA SER A 29 15.59 -1.42 8.05
C SER A 29 16.78 -1.77 7.15
N ARG A 30 17.54 -2.81 7.53
CA ARG A 30 18.51 -3.46 6.63
C ARG A 30 17.83 -4.62 5.90
N HIS A 31 18.10 -4.77 4.62
CA HIS A 31 17.51 -5.80 3.75
C HIS A 31 18.46 -6.13 2.59
N GLU A 32 18.08 -7.08 1.74
CA GLU A 32 18.94 -7.63 0.69
C GLU A 32 19.50 -6.58 -0.27
N LEU A 33 18.76 -5.48 -0.54
CA LEU A 33 19.15 -4.44 -1.49
C LEU A 33 20.05 -3.33 -0.92
N ASN A 34 20.17 -3.21 0.41
CA ASN A 34 21.02 -2.21 1.06
C ASN A 34 22.11 -2.86 1.95
N LYS A 35 22.15 -4.20 2.03
CA LYS A 35 23.05 -4.92 2.95
C LYS A 35 24.53 -4.65 2.69
N GLU A 36 24.95 -4.47 1.44
CA GLU A 36 26.37 -4.27 1.08
C GLU A 36 26.78 -2.81 1.18
N LYS A 37 25.93 -1.89 0.70
CA LYS A 37 26.23 -0.45 0.63
C LYS A 37 25.79 0.35 1.85
N GLY A 38 25.04 -0.26 2.77
CA GLY A 38 24.50 0.39 3.96
C GLY A 38 23.19 1.14 3.72
N LYS A 39 22.61 1.63 4.82
CA LYS A 39 21.39 2.46 4.82
C LYS A 39 21.59 3.73 4.00
N GLY A 40 20.53 4.19 3.34
CA GLY A 40 20.56 5.34 2.42
C GLY A 40 21.00 5.00 1.00
N SER A 41 21.48 3.77 0.75
CA SER A 41 21.92 3.35 -0.59
C SER A 41 20.76 2.94 -1.51
N TRP A 42 19.57 2.74 -0.95
CA TRP A 42 18.39 2.23 -1.67
C TRP A 42 17.11 3.07 -1.46
N SER A 43 17.20 4.39 -1.62
CA SER A 43 16.06 5.30 -1.39
C SER A 43 14.93 5.22 -2.44
N HIS A 44 13.77 5.77 -2.08
CA HIS A 44 12.52 5.82 -2.85
C HIS A 44 12.15 7.27 -3.16
N ALA A 45 12.71 7.80 -4.24
CA ALA A 45 12.64 9.22 -4.60
C ALA A 45 11.67 9.55 -5.74
N ASP A 46 10.92 8.58 -6.27
CA ASP A 46 10.17 8.73 -7.53
C ASP A 46 8.69 9.12 -7.33
N GLY A 47 8.41 9.88 -6.26
CA GLY A 47 7.08 10.35 -5.88
C GLY A 47 6.56 9.77 -4.58
N TRP A 48 5.49 10.38 -4.07
CA TRP A 48 4.76 9.89 -2.91
C TRP A 48 3.27 10.20 -3.02
N GLY A 49 2.47 9.52 -2.21
CA GLY A 49 1.07 9.85 -2.06
C GLY A 49 0.49 9.42 -0.71
N ILE A 50 -0.58 10.11 -0.34
CA ILE A 50 -1.37 9.89 0.86
C ILE A 50 -2.84 9.76 0.45
N ALA A 51 -3.54 8.79 1.01
CA ALA A 51 -4.99 8.71 0.98
C ALA A 51 -5.50 8.64 2.42
N TYR A 52 -6.52 9.42 2.75
CA TYR A 52 -7.16 9.42 4.06
C TYR A 52 -8.64 9.76 3.93
N ARG A 53 -9.43 9.53 4.98
CA ARG A 53 -10.83 9.96 5.02
C ARG A 53 -10.98 11.28 5.77
N ASN A 54 -11.72 12.20 5.17
CA ASN A 54 -12.10 13.43 5.83
C ASN A 54 -13.28 13.21 6.79
N SER A 55 -13.72 14.27 7.47
CA SER A 55 -14.84 14.22 8.41
C SER A 55 -16.19 13.86 7.78
N ALA A 56 -16.31 13.87 6.45
CA ALA A 56 -17.49 13.44 5.72
C ALA A 56 -17.36 12.00 5.18
N ASP A 57 -16.39 11.23 5.70
CA ASP A 57 -16.06 9.85 5.30
C ASP A 57 -15.71 9.70 3.81
N LYS A 58 -15.27 10.79 3.16
CA LYS A 58 -14.82 10.77 1.76
C LYS A 58 -13.32 10.64 1.67
N TRP A 59 -12.85 9.84 0.71
CA TRP A 59 -11.43 9.75 0.38
C TRP A 59 -10.90 11.09 -0.15
N VAL A 60 -9.80 11.53 0.45
CA VAL A 60 -8.94 12.61 -0.05
C VAL A 60 -7.62 11.97 -0.45
N ILE A 61 -7.15 12.26 -1.66
CA ILE A 61 -5.90 11.72 -2.18
C ILE A 61 -5.02 12.86 -2.65
N GLU A 62 -3.80 12.88 -2.15
CA GLU A 62 -2.77 13.85 -2.51
C GLU A 62 -1.51 13.13 -2.93
N LYS A 63 -0.86 13.64 -3.98
CA LYS A 63 0.30 13.04 -4.62
C LYS A 63 1.34 14.08 -4.97
N SER A 64 2.58 13.62 -5.08
CA SER A 64 3.71 14.39 -5.58
C SER A 64 4.66 13.50 -6.36
N THR A 65 5.41 14.11 -7.28
CA THR A 65 6.50 13.45 -8.00
C THR A 65 7.86 13.61 -7.31
N MET A 66 7.94 14.42 -6.26
CA MET A 66 9.15 14.59 -5.45
C MET A 66 9.35 13.42 -4.49
N ALA A 67 10.56 13.28 -3.94
CA ALA A 67 10.78 12.38 -2.81
C ALA A 67 10.04 12.89 -1.57
N ILE A 68 9.41 12.00 -0.80
CA ILE A 68 8.64 12.41 0.39
C ILE A 68 9.51 13.11 1.46
N TYR A 69 10.80 12.78 1.52
CA TYR A 69 11.76 13.36 2.45
C TYR A 69 12.37 14.69 1.95
N GLU A 70 12.01 15.15 0.76
CA GLU A 70 12.47 16.43 0.18
C GLU A 70 11.30 17.39 -0.13
N ASP A 71 10.06 16.92 0.02
CA ASP A 71 8.87 17.67 -0.38
C ASP A 71 8.20 18.33 0.85
N PRO A 72 8.33 19.67 1.04
CA PRO A 72 7.73 20.35 2.18
C PRO A 72 6.21 20.28 2.20
N LYS A 73 5.55 19.95 1.08
CA LYS A 73 4.10 19.74 1.03
C LYS A 73 3.66 18.65 2.01
N VAL A 74 4.53 17.67 2.32
CA VAL A 74 4.23 16.58 3.26
C VAL A 74 3.84 17.11 4.65
N ASP A 75 4.38 18.25 5.07
CA ASP A 75 4.11 18.80 6.40
C ASP A 75 2.69 19.36 6.54
N SER A 76 2.02 19.70 5.42
CA SER A 76 0.63 20.12 5.43
C SER A 76 -0.36 19.03 5.90
N PHE A 77 0.08 17.77 5.91
CA PHE A 77 -0.73 16.61 6.32
C PHE A 77 -0.60 16.25 7.80
N ARG A 78 0.28 16.92 8.55
CA ARG A 78 0.61 16.58 9.96
C ARG A 78 -0.54 16.79 10.96
N ASN A 79 -1.53 17.59 10.61
CA ASN A 79 -2.67 17.91 11.48
C ASN A 79 -3.98 17.24 11.06
N ILE A 80 -3.92 16.28 10.14
CA ILE A 80 -5.11 15.56 9.68
C ILE A 80 -5.62 14.63 10.77
N LYS A 81 -6.92 14.72 11.03
CA LYS A 81 -7.68 13.76 11.82
C LYS A 81 -8.40 12.82 10.86
N THR A 82 -8.16 11.52 11.00
CA THR A 82 -8.76 10.47 10.16
C THR A 82 -8.82 9.16 10.95
N ASN A 83 -9.73 8.28 10.57
CA ASN A 83 -9.78 6.90 11.07
C ASN A 83 -9.03 5.90 10.18
N ILE A 84 -8.57 6.33 9.01
CA ILE A 84 -7.82 5.53 8.05
C ILE A 84 -6.82 6.37 7.26
N ALA A 85 -5.62 5.86 7.07
CA ALA A 85 -4.62 6.49 6.22
C ALA A 85 -3.82 5.43 5.46
N ILE A 86 -3.54 5.68 4.18
CA ILE A 86 -2.68 4.88 3.32
C ILE A 86 -1.58 5.79 2.79
N LEU A 87 -0.32 5.42 3.01
CA LEU A 87 0.83 6.20 2.58
C LEU A 87 1.71 5.34 1.67
N HIS A 88 2.29 5.95 0.65
CA HIS A 88 3.12 5.25 -0.32
C HIS A 88 4.28 6.13 -0.79
N ALA A 89 5.51 5.62 -0.69
CA ALA A 89 6.71 6.19 -1.28
C ALA A 89 7.16 5.36 -2.48
N ARG A 90 7.27 6.01 -3.65
CA ARG A 90 7.43 5.36 -4.94
C ARG A 90 8.91 5.20 -5.30
N LYS A 91 9.24 4.03 -5.84
CA LYS A 91 10.50 3.77 -6.56
C LYS A 91 10.17 3.12 -7.89
N LYS A 92 10.31 3.88 -8.97
CA LYS A 92 9.74 3.57 -10.29
C LYS A 92 10.39 2.33 -10.91
N ILE A 93 9.57 1.58 -11.64
CA ILE A 93 9.97 0.49 -12.55
C ILE A 93 9.05 0.59 -13.77
N GLY A 94 9.60 0.45 -14.97
CA GLY A 94 8.83 0.34 -16.23
C GLY A 94 8.12 1.61 -16.74
N SER A 95 7.95 2.65 -15.92
CA SER A 95 7.27 3.89 -16.32
C SER A 95 7.96 5.16 -15.81
N LYS A 96 7.68 6.30 -16.47
CA LYS A 96 8.19 7.62 -16.07
C LYS A 96 7.57 8.09 -14.76
N THR A 97 8.22 9.04 -14.09
CA THR A 97 7.67 9.75 -12.93
C THR A 97 6.60 10.75 -13.39
N SER A 98 5.38 10.58 -12.90
CA SER A 98 4.24 11.49 -13.14
C SER A 98 3.16 11.25 -12.09
N LEU A 99 2.29 12.24 -11.85
CA LEU A 99 1.17 12.11 -10.90
C LEU A 99 0.22 10.94 -11.24
N PRO A 100 -0.18 10.71 -12.52
CA PRO A 100 -1.03 9.57 -12.87
C PRO A 100 -0.36 8.21 -12.66
N ASN A 101 0.98 8.14 -12.57
CA ASN A 101 1.71 6.90 -12.29
C ASN A 101 2.01 6.70 -10.80
N THR A 102 1.55 7.61 -9.94
CA THR A 102 1.87 7.63 -8.51
C THR A 102 0.69 7.12 -7.71
N HIS A 103 0.96 6.14 -6.83
CA HIS A 103 -0.01 5.62 -5.87
C HIS A 103 -0.36 6.68 -4.80
N PRO A 104 -1.50 6.53 -4.10
CA PRO A 104 -2.55 5.51 -4.28
C PRO A 104 -3.44 5.73 -5.52
N PHE A 105 -4.03 4.67 -6.06
CA PHE A 105 -5.08 4.75 -7.09
C PHE A 105 -6.46 4.70 -6.44
N ILE A 106 -7.47 5.31 -7.06
CA ILE A 106 -8.86 5.29 -6.59
C ILE A 106 -9.81 5.05 -7.75
N ALA A 107 -10.84 4.25 -7.52
CA ALA A 107 -11.95 4.08 -8.44
C ALA A 107 -13.21 3.60 -7.71
N GLU A 108 -14.36 3.96 -8.26
CA GLU A 108 -15.64 3.45 -7.81
C GLU A 108 -15.90 2.06 -8.36
N LYS A 109 -16.39 1.15 -7.51
CA LYS A 109 -16.87 -0.16 -7.93
C LYS A 109 -18.35 -0.31 -7.59
N GLU A 110 -19.16 -0.48 -8.63
CA GLU A 110 -20.59 -0.77 -8.48
C GLU A 110 -20.83 -1.96 -7.54
N GLY A 111 -21.71 -1.76 -6.56
CA GLY A 111 -22.04 -2.73 -5.52
C GLY A 111 -21.03 -2.83 -4.36
N VAL A 112 -19.93 -2.08 -4.39
CA VAL A 112 -18.90 -2.06 -3.33
C VAL A 112 -18.63 -0.63 -2.82
N GLY A 113 -18.57 0.35 -3.72
CA GLY A 113 -18.22 1.75 -3.42
C GLY A 113 -16.77 2.09 -3.74
N SER A 114 -16.28 3.15 -3.10
CA SER A 114 -14.97 3.74 -3.40
C SER A 114 -13.83 2.85 -2.92
N CYS A 115 -12.95 2.45 -3.84
CA CYS A 115 -11.82 1.58 -3.58
C CYS A 115 -10.50 2.35 -3.74
N VAL A 116 -9.57 2.21 -2.78
CA VAL A 116 -8.22 2.79 -2.83
C VAL A 116 -7.17 1.70 -2.89
N PHE A 117 -6.13 1.88 -3.70
CA PHE A 117 -5.18 0.82 -4.00
C PHE A 117 -3.72 1.27 -4.04
N CYS A 118 -2.84 0.47 -3.43
CA CYS A 118 -1.39 0.56 -3.57
C CYS A 118 -0.79 -0.78 -3.98
N HIS A 119 0.28 -0.72 -4.78
CA HIS A 119 1.03 -1.89 -5.21
C HIS A 119 2.53 -1.69 -5.03
N ASN A 120 3.17 -2.68 -4.42
CA ASN A 120 4.62 -2.83 -4.38
C ASN A 120 5.00 -4.11 -5.13
N GLY A 121 5.31 -3.94 -6.40
CA GLY A 121 5.56 -5.03 -7.33
C GLY A 121 5.87 -4.52 -8.72
N PHE A 122 6.11 -5.46 -9.62
CA PHE A 122 6.04 -5.21 -11.05
C PHE A 122 5.49 -6.45 -11.74
N ILE A 123 4.46 -6.30 -12.57
CA ILE A 123 3.90 -7.40 -13.37
C ILE A 123 4.27 -7.16 -14.84
N GLU A 124 4.96 -8.15 -15.43
CA GLU A 124 5.40 -8.14 -16.84
C GLU A 124 4.34 -8.75 -17.77
N ASP A 125 3.44 -9.57 -17.23
CA ASP A 125 2.33 -10.15 -17.98
C ASP A 125 1.34 -9.09 -18.50
N GLU A 126 0.62 -9.43 -19.57
CA GLU A 126 -0.47 -8.62 -20.07
C GLU A 126 -1.65 -8.64 -19.08
N ILE A 127 -1.88 -7.49 -18.44
CA ILE A 127 -2.95 -7.34 -17.45
C ILE A 127 -4.28 -7.01 -18.14
N LYS A 128 -5.19 -8.00 -18.15
CA LYS A 128 -6.57 -7.85 -18.59
C LYS A 128 -7.45 -7.23 -17.52
N TYR A 129 -8.29 -6.28 -17.89
CA TYR A 129 -9.29 -5.64 -17.03
C TYR A 129 -10.51 -5.23 -17.88
N SER A 130 -11.64 -4.95 -17.22
CA SER A 130 -12.87 -4.52 -17.88
C SER A 130 -12.67 -3.21 -18.63
N SER A 131 -13.22 -3.10 -19.85
CA SER A 131 -13.24 -1.87 -20.64
C SER A 131 -13.97 -0.70 -19.97
N LYS A 132 -14.70 -0.95 -18.87
CA LYS A 132 -15.30 0.10 -18.03
C LYS A 132 -14.26 0.98 -17.34
N PHE A 133 -13.03 0.50 -17.17
CA PHE A 133 -11.94 1.26 -16.55
C PHE A 133 -10.98 1.79 -17.60
N THR A 134 -10.59 3.06 -17.46
CA THR A 134 -9.61 3.72 -18.33
C THR A 134 -8.43 4.19 -17.50
N PRO A 135 -7.25 3.54 -17.61
CA PRO A 135 -6.03 4.02 -16.96
C PRO A 135 -5.68 5.44 -17.35
N GLN A 136 -5.39 6.26 -16.35
CA GLN A 136 -4.85 7.60 -16.56
C GLN A 136 -3.32 7.57 -16.69
N GLY A 137 -2.68 6.62 -16.02
CA GLY A 137 -1.26 6.35 -16.08
C GLY A 137 -0.89 5.26 -17.09
N LYS A 138 0.36 4.83 -16.99
CA LYS A 138 0.97 3.77 -17.82
C LYS A 138 1.56 2.64 -16.97
N THR A 139 1.20 2.58 -15.69
CA THR A 139 1.74 1.57 -14.77
C THR A 139 1.01 0.24 -14.91
N ASP A 140 1.73 -0.85 -14.71
CA ASP A 140 1.17 -2.17 -14.43
C ASP A 140 0.29 -2.14 -13.18
N SER A 141 0.66 -1.31 -12.20
CA SER A 141 0.00 -1.18 -10.91
C SER A 141 -1.45 -0.68 -11.03
N GLU A 142 -1.71 0.34 -11.85
CA GLU A 142 -3.07 0.83 -12.12
C GLU A 142 -3.90 -0.20 -12.91
N LYS A 143 -3.27 -0.90 -13.86
CA LYS A 143 -3.94 -1.99 -14.59
C LYS A 143 -4.30 -3.15 -13.65
N LEU A 144 -3.41 -3.51 -12.72
CA LEU A 144 -3.64 -4.55 -11.72
C LEU A 144 -4.81 -4.16 -10.82
N PHE A 145 -4.89 -2.89 -10.41
CA PHE A 145 -6.02 -2.38 -9.65
C PHE A 145 -7.34 -2.63 -10.39
N TYR A 146 -7.43 -2.24 -11.66
CA TYR A 146 -8.64 -2.48 -12.45
C TYR A 146 -8.92 -3.95 -12.74
N SER A 147 -7.89 -4.78 -12.85
CA SER A 147 -8.07 -6.24 -12.98
C SER A 147 -8.71 -6.82 -11.72
N ILE A 148 -8.23 -6.40 -10.53
CA ILE A 148 -8.84 -6.77 -9.26
C ILE A 148 -10.28 -6.26 -9.17
N LEU A 149 -10.54 -4.99 -9.53
CA LEU A 149 -11.92 -4.46 -9.53
C LEU A 149 -12.85 -5.12 -10.54
N THR A 150 -12.30 -5.69 -11.63
CA THR A 150 -13.07 -6.45 -12.60
C THR A 150 -13.58 -7.76 -12.01
N ASP A 151 -12.75 -8.42 -11.20
CA ASP A 151 -13.12 -9.67 -10.52
C ASP A 151 -13.83 -9.45 -9.18
N LEU A 152 -13.79 -8.23 -8.63
CA LEU A 152 -14.39 -7.87 -7.36
C LEU A 152 -15.92 -7.83 -7.47
N LYS A 153 -16.58 -8.73 -6.74
CA LYS A 153 -18.01 -8.70 -6.48
C LYS A 153 -18.25 -8.13 -5.07
N ARG A 154 -19.51 -8.11 -4.65
CA ARG A 154 -19.88 -7.67 -3.31
C ARG A 154 -19.29 -8.64 -2.29
N ASP A 155 -18.47 -8.10 -1.38
CA ASP A 155 -17.89 -8.79 -0.23
C ASP A 155 -16.84 -9.90 -0.48
N ASP A 156 -16.29 -10.04 -1.68
CA ASP A 156 -15.37 -11.13 -2.05
C ASP A 156 -13.93 -10.68 -2.39
N ALA A 157 -13.48 -9.55 -1.86
CA ALA A 157 -12.17 -8.96 -2.21
C ALA A 157 -10.98 -9.92 -2.02
N VAL A 158 -11.00 -10.78 -1.01
CA VAL A 158 -9.98 -11.84 -0.82
C VAL A 158 -9.91 -12.74 -2.05
N GLN A 159 -11.06 -13.20 -2.57
CA GLN A 159 -11.14 -14.05 -3.75
C GLN A 159 -10.67 -13.31 -5.00
N ALA A 160 -11.08 -12.05 -5.18
CA ALA A 160 -10.64 -11.23 -6.31
C ALA A 160 -9.11 -11.05 -6.34
N ILE A 161 -8.50 -10.77 -5.19
CA ILE A 161 -7.04 -10.66 -5.05
C ILE A 161 -6.37 -12.01 -5.35
N GLN A 162 -6.86 -13.11 -4.78
CA GLN A 162 -6.31 -14.45 -5.02
C GLN A 162 -6.37 -14.84 -6.50
N THR A 163 -7.49 -14.58 -7.17
CA THR A 163 -7.66 -14.84 -8.60
C THR A 163 -6.61 -14.09 -9.41
N ASN A 164 -6.36 -12.81 -9.10
CA ASN A 164 -5.36 -12.01 -9.79
C ASN A 164 -3.92 -12.47 -9.51
N PHE A 165 -3.63 -12.85 -8.26
CA PHE A 165 -2.32 -13.39 -7.91
C PHE A 165 -2.08 -14.75 -8.60
N LYS A 166 -3.12 -15.53 -8.90
CA LYS A 166 -2.99 -16.76 -9.69
C LYS A 166 -2.84 -16.49 -11.18
N ARG A 167 -3.43 -15.42 -11.68
CA ARG A 167 -3.47 -15.11 -13.12
C ARG A 167 -2.13 -14.65 -13.69
N TYR A 168 -1.36 -13.89 -12.90
CA TYR A 168 -0.10 -13.30 -13.35
C TYR A 168 1.09 -14.00 -12.69
N HIS A 169 2.07 -14.43 -13.48
CA HIS A 169 3.23 -15.22 -13.06
C HIS A 169 4.56 -14.54 -13.37
N LYS A 170 4.68 -13.80 -14.47
CA LYS A 170 5.89 -13.05 -14.80
C LYS A 170 5.87 -11.72 -14.05
N LEU A 171 6.62 -11.66 -12.96
CA LEU A 171 6.59 -10.52 -12.04
C LEU A 171 7.87 -10.39 -11.23
N ARG A 172 8.02 -9.23 -10.59
CA ARG A 172 9.04 -8.92 -9.60
C ARG A 172 8.33 -8.48 -8.32
N GLY A 173 7.94 -9.48 -7.53
CA GLY A 173 7.07 -9.35 -6.36
C GLY A 173 5.72 -8.66 -6.63
N THR A 174 4.81 -8.75 -5.65
CA THR A 174 3.44 -8.24 -5.76
C THR A 174 2.83 -8.21 -4.35
N ASN A 175 3.03 -7.10 -3.66
CA ASN A 175 2.23 -6.82 -2.47
C ASN A 175 1.20 -5.78 -2.84
N VAL A 176 -0.03 -5.94 -2.35
CA VAL A 176 -1.09 -4.96 -2.57
C VAL A 176 -1.74 -4.54 -1.26
N ILE A 177 -2.14 -3.27 -1.21
CA ILE A 177 -3.11 -2.76 -0.25
C ILE A 177 -4.35 -2.39 -1.06
N LEU A 178 -5.51 -2.94 -0.71
CA LEU A 178 -6.80 -2.57 -1.26
C LEU A 178 -7.70 -2.17 -0.09
N SER A 179 -8.24 -0.96 -0.11
CA SER A 179 -9.19 -0.49 0.88
C SER A 179 -10.55 -0.27 0.24
N THR A 180 -11.59 -0.90 0.77
CA THR A 180 -13.00 -0.67 0.42
C THR A 180 -13.66 0.16 1.54
N PRO A 181 -14.96 0.52 1.44
CA PRO A 181 -15.60 1.35 2.46
C PRO A 181 -15.53 0.78 3.89
N HIS A 182 -15.62 -0.54 4.07
CA HIS A 182 -15.70 -1.13 5.41
C HIS A 182 -14.50 -2.02 5.78
N ARG A 183 -13.65 -2.38 4.80
CA ARG A 183 -12.56 -3.33 5.02
C ARG A 183 -11.33 -2.96 4.21
N SER A 184 -10.16 -3.26 4.76
CA SER A 184 -8.89 -3.16 4.06
C SER A 184 -8.19 -4.49 3.99
N PHE A 185 -7.54 -4.76 2.86
CA PHE A 185 -6.91 -6.02 2.51
C PHE A 185 -5.46 -5.75 2.18
N VAL A 186 -4.54 -6.43 2.86
CA VAL A 186 -3.11 -6.41 2.54
C VAL A 186 -2.67 -7.81 2.17
N ALA A 187 -2.30 -8.00 0.91
CA ALA A 187 -1.82 -9.28 0.41
C ALA A 187 -0.32 -9.24 0.17
N VAL A 188 0.38 -10.25 0.68
CA VAL A 188 1.83 -10.41 0.56
C VAL A 188 2.10 -11.62 -0.32
N ARG A 189 2.64 -11.40 -1.52
CA ARG A 189 2.96 -12.52 -2.42
C ARG A 189 4.36 -13.07 -2.16
N LYS A 190 4.51 -14.38 -2.34
CA LYS A 190 5.82 -15.03 -2.36
C LYS A 190 6.75 -14.36 -3.37
N ASN A 191 8.00 -14.13 -2.98
CA ASN A 191 9.00 -13.42 -3.78
C ASN A 191 10.43 -13.80 -3.37
N LEU A 192 11.40 -13.42 -4.22
CA LEU A 192 12.83 -13.76 -4.05
C LEU A 192 13.60 -12.86 -3.06
N PHE A 193 13.00 -11.77 -2.58
CA PHE A 193 13.63 -10.81 -1.66
C PHE A 193 12.77 -10.68 -0.39
N PRO A 194 12.66 -11.76 0.41
CA PRO A 194 11.68 -11.88 1.48
C PRO A 194 11.76 -10.75 2.52
N GLN A 195 12.93 -10.19 2.82
CA GLN A 195 13.05 -9.10 3.79
C GLN A 195 12.60 -7.78 3.17
N TYR A 196 13.02 -7.51 1.94
CA TYR A 196 12.65 -6.28 1.23
C TYR A 196 11.14 -6.15 0.98
N TYR A 197 10.47 -7.27 0.67
CA TYR A 197 9.02 -7.32 0.42
C TYR A 197 8.21 -7.76 1.62
N GLN A 198 8.85 -7.93 2.78
CA GLN A 198 8.12 -8.25 3.99
C GLN A 198 7.07 -7.17 4.24
N MET A 199 5.91 -7.55 4.77
CA MET A 199 5.00 -6.62 5.41
C MET A 199 4.91 -6.99 6.88
N GLN A 200 4.72 -6.00 7.73
CA GLN A 200 4.63 -6.11 9.17
C GLN A 200 3.25 -5.63 9.58
N ILE A 201 2.61 -6.30 10.53
CA ILE A 201 1.39 -5.83 11.17
C ILE A 201 1.70 -5.41 12.61
N GLY A 202 1.43 -4.15 12.92
CA GLY A 202 1.54 -3.54 14.24
C GLY A 202 0.16 -3.31 14.82
N ARG A 203 -0.02 -3.61 16.11
CA ARG A 203 -1.29 -3.39 16.81
C ARG A 203 -1.07 -2.59 18.09
N THR A 204 -1.92 -1.60 18.30
CA THR A 204 -2.11 -0.90 19.58
C THR A 204 -3.49 -1.27 20.14
N THR A 205 -3.91 -0.60 21.23
CA THR A 205 -5.24 -0.78 21.81
C THR A 205 -6.39 -0.28 20.92
N ASP A 206 -6.13 0.68 20.03
CA ASP A 206 -7.13 1.42 19.27
C ASP A 206 -6.75 1.61 17.78
N GLN A 207 -5.71 0.92 17.31
CA GLN A 207 -5.21 1.04 15.94
C GLN A 207 -4.58 -0.28 15.44
N VAL A 208 -4.80 -0.56 14.16
CA VAL A 208 -4.06 -1.58 13.40
C VAL A 208 -3.27 -0.89 12.29
N ILE A 209 -1.99 -1.22 12.18
CA ILE A 209 -1.08 -0.70 11.16
C ILE A 209 -0.51 -1.88 10.37
N ILE A 210 -0.51 -1.81 9.06
CA ILE A 210 0.27 -2.72 8.22
C ILE A 210 1.25 -1.90 7.39
N SER A 211 2.54 -2.24 7.46
CA SER A 211 3.63 -1.45 6.87
C SER A 211 4.67 -2.34 6.21
N SER A 212 5.42 -1.80 5.24
CA SER A 212 6.55 -2.50 4.61
C SER A 212 7.68 -2.80 5.61
N GLU A 213 7.79 -2.03 6.68
CA GLU A 213 8.78 -2.22 7.73
C GLU A 213 8.16 -1.89 9.10
N VAL A 214 8.77 -2.40 10.17
CA VAL A 214 8.40 -1.99 11.53
C VAL A 214 8.62 -0.50 11.67
N LEU A 215 7.65 0.21 12.24
CA LEU A 215 7.74 1.66 12.41
C LEU A 215 8.24 2.01 13.82
N PRO A 216 9.52 2.39 14.00
CA PRO A 216 10.04 2.79 15.31
C PRO A 216 9.36 4.06 15.85
N THR A 217 8.70 4.82 14.98
CA THR A 217 7.96 6.04 15.30
C THR A 217 6.64 5.78 16.02
N VAL A 218 6.17 4.53 16.05
CA VAL A 218 4.96 4.09 16.78
C VAL A 218 5.39 3.20 17.95
N PRO A 219 5.94 3.79 19.02
CA PRO A 219 6.35 3.02 20.19
C PRO A 219 5.12 2.37 20.85
N GLY A 220 5.29 1.15 21.38
CA GLY A 220 4.22 0.40 22.04
C GLY A 220 3.33 -0.43 21.12
N ALA A 221 3.44 -0.28 19.80
CA ALA A 221 2.79 -1.21 18.88
C ALA A 221 3.46 -2.59 18.94
N LEU A 222 2.65 -3.65 19.03
CA LEU A 222 3.11 -5.03 18.95
C LEU A 222 3.21 -5.44 17.49
N TRP A 223 4.43 -5.61 16.99
CA TRP A 223 4.72 -5.91 15.59
C TRP A 223 5.00 -7.40 15.38
N GLU A 224 4.40 -7.95 14.33
CA GLU A 224 4.69 -9.29 13.83
C GLU A 224 4.79 -9.27 12.29
N PRO A 225 5.59 -10.16 11.68
CA PRO A 225 5.62 -10.30 10.23
C PRO A 225 4.32 -10.92 9.71
N ILE A 226 3.87 -10.48 8.53
CA ILE A 226 2.82 -11.14 7.75
C ILE A 226 3.48 -12.21 6.87
N GLU A 227 3.05 -13.46 6.94
CA GLU A 227 3.70 -14.53 6.17
C GLU A 227 3.51 -14.32 4.66
N GLN A 228 4.48 -14.79 3.89
CA GLN A 228 4.33 -14.79 2.44
C GLN A 228 3.20 -15.73 2.01
N GLY A 229 2.36 -15.25 1.10
CA GLY A 229 1.15 -15.95 0.70
C GLY A 229 -0.02 -15.70 1.64
N GLU A 230 0.01 -14.67 2.49
CA GLU A 230 -1.16 -14.27 3.28
C GLU A 230 -1.88 -13.05 2.70
N ILE A 231 -3.18 -13.00 2.96
CA ILE A 231 -4.04 -11.83 2.82
C ILE A 231 -4.60 -11.50 4.20
N VAL A 232 -4.19 -10.36 4.73
CA VAL A 232 -4.68 -9.83 6.00
C VAL A 232 -5.84 -8.88 5.72
N THR A 233 -6.98 -9.12 6.36
CA THR A 233 -8.14 -8.23 6.28
C THR A 233 -8.30 -7.51 7.61
N ILE A 234 -8.46 -6.18 7.56
CA ILE A 234 -8.79 -5.32 8.70
C ILE A 234 -10.24 -4.85 8.51
N ASN A 235 -11.10 -5.11 9.49
CA ASN A 235 -12.42 -4.50 9.56
C ASN A 235 -12.29 -3.08 10.13
N HIS A 236 -12.91 -2.09 9.48
CA HIS A 236 -12.80 -0.69 9.89
C HIS A 236 -13.64 -0.36 11.13
N ASP A 237 -14.70 -1.12 11.39
CA ASP A 237 -15.67 -0.81 12.44
C ASP A 237 -15.20 -1.32 13.82
N ASP A 238 -14.60 -2.51 13.85
CA ASP A 238 -14.19 -3.19 15.10
C ASP A 238 -12.69 -3.49 15.20
N LEU A 239 -11.90 -3.09 14.19
CA LEU A 239 -10.46 -3.35 14.07
C LEU A 239 -10.07 -4.84 14.10
N SER A 240 -11.04 -5.75 13.94
CA SER A 240 -10.77 -7.17 13.87
C SER A 240 -9.90 -7.50 12.65
N VAL A 241 -8.97 -8.44 12.86
CA VAL A 241 -8.01 -8.85 11.84
C VAL A 241 -8.20 -10.32 11.53
N THR A 242 -8.38 -10.65 10.25
CA THR A 242 -8.40 -12.03 9.76
C THR A 242 -7.25 -12.27 8.79
N LYS A 243 -6.64 -13.45 8.84
CA LYS A 243 -5.56 -13.87 7.92
C LYS A 243 -6.05 -15.03 7.06
N ASN A 244 -5.90 -14.91 5.75
CA ASN A 244 -6.27 -15.92 4.77
C ASN A 244 -5.03 -16.34 3.98
N ARG A 245 -4.80 -17.64 3.78
CA ARG A 245 -3.72 -18.09 2.89
C ARG A 245 -4.15 -18.02 1.43
N ILE A 246 -3.27 -17.52 0.59
CA ILE A 246 -3.33 -17.58 -0.87
C ILE A 246 -3.00 -19.03 -1.24
N LYS A 247 -4.05 -19.81 -1.50
CA LYS A 247 -3.94 -21.19 -1.99
C LYS A 247 -3.32 -21.24 -3.36
#